data_AF-A0AA47P2A1-F1
#
_entry.id   AF-A0AA47P2A1-F1
#
_cell.length_a   1.000
_cell.length_b   1.000
_cell.length_c   1.000
_cell.angle_alpha   90.00
_cell.angle_beta   90.00
_cell.angle_gamma   90.00
#
_symmetry.space_group_name_H-M   'P 1'
#
loop_
_entity.id
_entity.type
_entity.pdbx_description
1 polymer ?
#
loop_
_entity_poly.entity_id
_entity_poly.type
_entity_poly.pdbx_seq_one_letter_code
_entity_poly.pdbx_strand_id
1 'polypeptide(L)'
;MAFQNRLALDMLLAEKGGVCAMFGDQCCTFIPNNTAPDGSVTKALAGLRALSNQMAEDSGVENPLEEWFTGIFGKWKAFMMSLFMSVAVFSAILITCGCCGIPCMRALIVKLINRAITAESDKNLQMLLFSPEDEETNAWGNVYVG
;
A
#
# COMPACT_ATOMS: atom_id res chain seq x y z
N MET A 1 47.53 -0.86 -7.95
CA MET A 1 47.06 -1.99 -8.77
C MET A 1 45.53 -2.06 -8.95
N ALA A 2 44.69 -1.50 -8.06
CA ALA A 2 43.23 -1.58 -8.17
C ALA A 2 42.57 -0.65 -9.23
N PHE A 3 43.29 0.38 -9.72
CA PHE A 3 42.74 1.36 -10.67
C PHE A 3 42.57 0.80 -12.09
N GLN A 4 43.51 -0.03 -12.55
CA GLN A 4 43.45 -0.67 -13.87
C GLN A 4 42.26 -1.64 -13.94
N ASN A 5 42.02 -2.41 -12.87
CA ASN A 5 40.87 -3.33 -12.80
C ASN A 5 39.53 -2.59 -12.80
N ARG A 6 39.46 -1.38 -12.22
CA ARG A 6 38.24 -0.56 -12.21
C ARG A 6 37.91 0.02 -13.60
N LEU A 7 38.93 0.47 -14.34
CA LEU A 7 38.73 1.02 -15.69
C LEU A 7 38.23 -0.05 -16.68
N ALA A 8 38.73 -1.28 -16.57
CA ALA A 8 38.27 -2.40 -17.38
C ALA A 8 36.81 -2.79 -17.07
N LEU A 9 36.41 -2.73 -15.79
CA LEU A 9 35.03 -3.00 -15.38
C LEU A 9 34.07 -1.89 -15.86
N ASP A 10 34.48 -0.61 -15.80
CA ASP A 10 33.70 0.53 -16.31
C ASP A 10 33.53 0.46 -17.84
N MET A 11 34.51 -0.07 -18.58
CA MET A 11 34.39 -0.27 -20.03
C MET A 11 33.40 -1.39 -20.40
N LEU A 12 33.32 -2.46 -19.59
CA LEU A 12 32.33 -3.53 -19.78
C LEU A 12 30.91 -3.13 -19.36
N LEU A 13 30.77 -2.23 -18.39
CA LEU A 13 29.48 -1.66 -17.98
C LEU A 13 29.07 -0.42 -18.78
N ALA A 14 29.88 0.05 -19.74
CA ALA A 14 29.59 1.24 -20.53
C ALA A 14 28.25 1.14 -21.29
N GLU A 15 27.86 -0.07 -21.72
CA GLU A 15 26.56 -0.34 -22.36
C GLU A 15 25.35 -0.13 -21.42
N LYS A 16 25.59 -0.14 -20.10
CA LYS A 16 24.60 0.11 -19.03
C LYS A 16 24.79 1.47 -18.34
N GLY A 17 25.65 2.35 -18.88
CA GLY A 17 25.98 3.65 -18.29
C GLY A 17 27.12 3.64 -17.26
N GLY A 18 27.95 2.59 -17.24
CA GLY A 18 29.07 2.42 -16.32
C GLY A 18 28.62 2.10 -14.89
N VAL A 19 29.58 1.96 -13.95
CA VAL A 19 29.25 1.68 -12.54
C VAL A 19 28.44 2.84 -11.94
N CYS A 20 28.64 4.07 -12.42
CA CYS A 20 27.98 5.27 -11.90
C CYS A 20 26.47 5.33 -12.17
N ALA A 21 26.00 4.75 -13.28
CA ALA A 21 24.56 4.69 -13.59
C ALA A 21 23.76 3.81 -12.61
N MET A 22 24.41 2.84 -11.95
CA MET A 22 23.77 1.97 -10.95
C MET A 22 23.74 2.59 -9.54
N PHE A 23 24.69 3.48 -9.23
CA PHE A 23 24.81 4.11 -7.90
C PHE A 23 24.26 5.54 -7.84
N GLY A 24 23.90 6.13 -8.99
CA GLY A 24 23.33 7.47 -9.08
C GLY A 24 24.18 8.51 -8.32
N ASP A 25 23.53 9.28 -7.46
CA ASP A 25 24.15 10.36 -6.68
C ASP A 25 25.18 9.90 -5.63
N GLN A 26 25.22 8.60 -5.31
CA GLN A 26 26.19 8.02 -4.36
C GLN A 26 27.49 7.59 -5.05
N CYS A 27 27.59 7.76 -6.38
CA CYS A 27 28.75 7.37 -7.16
C CYS A 27 29.99 8.22 -6.82
N CYS A 28 31.03 7.58 -6.31
CA CYS A 28 32.31 8.21 -6.00
C CYS A 28 33.37 7.85 -7.05
N THR A 29 33.77 8.83 -7.87
CA THR A 29 34.92 8.70 -8.79
C THR A 29 36.15 9.33 -8.14
N PHE A 30 37.28 8.63 -8.16
CA PHE A 30 38.53 9.13 -7.59
C PHE A 30 39.25 9.96 -8.67
N ILE A 31 39.16 11.28 -8.57
CA ILE A 31 39.79 12.21 -9.52
C ILE A 31 41.19 12.57 -9.00
N PRO A 32 42.28 12.19 -9.69
CA PRO A 32 43.60 12.63 -9.30
C PRO A 32 43.70 14.15 -9.46
N ASN A 33 43.97 14.82 -8.34
CA ASN A 33 44.09 16.26 -8.20
C ASN A 33 45.40 16.76 -8.82
N ASN A 34 45.52 16.73 -10.15
CA ASN A 34 46.77 17.16 -10.79
C ASN A 34 46.66 17.63 -12.26
N THR A 35 45.69 18.49 -12.57
CA THR A 35 45.68 19.21 -13.86
C THR A 35 45.42 20.69 -13.66
N ALA A 36 46.51 21.46 -13.70
CA ALA A 36 46.65 22.93 -13.76
C ALA A 36 46.24 23.74 -12.50
N PRO A 37 46.85 24.94 -12.28
CA PRO A 37 46.73 25.74 -11.05
C PRO A 37 45.33 26.35 -10.81
N ASP A 38 44.37 26.11 -11.70
CA ASP A 38 43.21 26.97 -11.88
C ASP A 38 41.84 26.29 -11.62
N GLY A 39 41.82 25.12 -10.96
CA GLY A 39 40.56 24.51 -10.49
C GLY A 39 39.56 24.14 -11.61
N SER A 40 40.05 23.89 -12.82
CA SER A 40 39.22 23.58 -14.00
C SER A 40 38.30 22.37 -13.79
N VAL A 41 38.79 21.34 -13.08
CA VAL A 41 38.05 20.09 -12.85
C VAL A 41 36.93 20.27 -11.81
N THR A 42 37.14 21.05 -10.75
CA THR A 42 36.08 21.36 -9.77
C THR A 42 35.02 22.26 -10.37
N LYS A 43 35.40 23.19 -11.25
CA LYS A 43 34.47 24.02 -12.02
C LYS A 43 33.63 23.20 -13.00
N ALA A 44 34.25 22.23 -13.70
CA ALA A 44 33.53 21.29 -14.56
C ALA A 44 32.56 20.41 -13.77
N LEU A 45 32.95 19.90 -12.61
CA LEU A 45 32.06 19.10 -11.75
C LEU A 45 30.90 19.91 -11.18
N ALA A 46 31.16 21.16 -10.77
CA ALA A 46 30.11 22.08 -10.34
C ALA A 46 29.13 22.39 -11.50
N GLY A 47 29.65 22.58 -12.72
CA GLY A 47 28.83 22.75 -13.92
C GLY A 47 27.98 21.54 -14.25
N LEU A 48 28.53 20.33 -14.13
CA LEU A 48 27.80 19.08 -14.35
C LEU A 48 26.69 18.85 -13.31
N ARG A 49 26.93 19.20 -12.03
CA ARG A 49 25.88 19.13 -10.99
C ARG A 49 24.78 20.16 -11.23
N ALA A 50 25.15 21.39 -11.59
CA ALA A 50 24.17 22.43 -11.93
C ALA A 50 23.30 22.01 -13.13
N LEU A 51 23.92 21.42 -14.16
CA LEU A 51 23.23 20.90 -15.33
C LEU A 51 22.34 19.70 -15.00
N SER A 52 22.78 18.79 -14.12
CA SER A 52 21.95 17.66 -13.66
C SER A 52 20.72 18.13 -12.89
N ASN A 53 20.87 19.14 -12.03
CA ASN A 53 19.75 19.72 -11.29
C ASN A 53 18.77 20.42 -12.23
N GLN A 54 19.28 21.20 -13.18
CA GLN A 54 18.45 21.83 -14.22
C GLN A 54 17.74 20.80 -15.08
N MET A 55 18.41 19.71 -15.47
CA MET A 55 17.76 18.64 -16.22
C MET A 55 16.74 17.88 -15.38
N ALA A 56 16.88 17.79 -14.05
CA ALA A 56 15.85 17.20 -13.18
C ALA A 56 14.63 18.13 -13.04
N GLU A 57 14.85 19.45 -12.95
CA GLU A 57 13.79 20.46 -12.96
C GLU A 57 13.08 20.51 -14.32
N ASP A 58 13.82 20.54 -15.43
CA ASP A 58 13.30 20.53 -16.81
C ASP A 58 12.81 19.14 -17.27
N SER A 59 13.12 18.05 -16.54
CA SER A 59 12.70 16.68 -16.90
C SER A 59 11.19 16.48 -16.85
N GLY A 60 10.41 17.52 -16.54
CA GLY A 60 9.08 17.61 -17.11
C GLY A 60 8.19 16.45 -16.69
N VAL A 61 8.36 15.95 -15.46
CA VAL A 61 7.22 15.40 -14.70
C VAL A 61 6.34 16.57 -14.21
N GLU A 62 6.47 17.73 -14.84
CA GLU A 62 5.39 18.66 -15.04
C GLU A 62 4.30 17.93 -15.84
N ASN A 63 3.42 17.27 -15.08
CA ASN A 63 2.22 16.70 -15.63
C ASN A 63 1.53 17.83 -16.42
N PRO A 64 1.05 17.62 -17.65
CA PRO A 64 0.25 18.63 -18.37
C PRO A 64 -0.97 19.09 -17.54
N LEU A 65 -1.39 18.26 -16.59
CA LEU A 65 -2.38 18.59 -15.56
C LEU A 65 -1.90 19.64 -14.56
N GLU A 66 -0.63 19.63 -14.17
CA GLU A 66 -0.05 20.55 -13.20
C GLU A 66 0.11 21.96 -13.77
N GLU A 67 0.50 22.11 -15.04
CA GLU A 67 0.50 23.39 -15.76
C GLU A 67 -0.92 23.94 -15.99
N TRP A 68 -1.88 23.06 -16.31
CA TRP A 68 -3.29 23.45 -16.41
C TRP A 68 -3.85 23.88 -15.04
N PHE A 69 -3.52 23.14 -13.98
CA PHE A 69 -3.91 23.47 -12.61
C PHE A 69 -3.25 24.75 -12.11
N THR A 70 -1.98 25.01 -12.43
CA THR A 70 -1.34 26.30 -12.10
C THR A 70 -1.99 27.45 -12.86
N GLY A 71 -2.40 27.23 -14.11
CA GLY A 71 -3.14 28.23 -14.90
C GLY A 71 -4.50 28.60 -14.29
N ILE A 72 -5.24 27.62 -13.75
CA ILE A 72 -6.57 27.85 -13.16
C ILE A 72 -6.49 28.30 -11.69
N PHE A 73 -5.59 27.72 -10.90
CA PHE A 73 -5.54 27.92 -9.45
C PHE A 73 -4.42 28.85 -8.98
N GLY A 74 -3.46 29.18 -9.85
CA GLY A 74 -2.41 30.15 -9.60
C GLY A 74 -1.73 29.97 -8.23
N LYS A 75 -1.75 31.04 -7.42
CA LYS A 75 -1.15 31.07 -6.07
C LYS A 75 -1.81 30.14 -5.04
N TRP A 76 -3.02 29.65 -5.31
CA TRP A 76 -3.78 28.78 -4.38
C TRP A 76 -3.57 27.29 -4.65
N LYS A 77 -2.70 26.92 -5.60
CA LYS A 77 -2.42 25.53 -5.97
C LYS A 77 -2.10 24.62 -4.78
N ALA A 78 -1.26 25.07 -3.86
CA ALA A 78 -0.85 24.25 -2.71
C ALA A 78 -2.02 23.91 -1.78
N PHE A 79 -2.91 24.89 -1.54
CA PHE A 79 -4.12 24.67 -0.74
C PHE A 79 -5.09 23.71 -1.44
N MET A 80 -5.23 23.83 -2.76
CA MET A 80 -6.13 22.98 -3.53
C MET A 80 -5.63 21.54 -3.62
N MET A 81 -4.34 21.33 -3.85
CA MET A 81 -3.71 19.99 -3.80
C MET A 81 -3.99 19.29 -2.46
N SER A 82 -3.80 20.00 -1.34
CA SER A 82 -4.10 19.44 -0.01
C SER A 82 -5.59 19.10 0.16
N LEU A 83 -6.49 19.92 -0.37
CA LEU A 83 -7.93 19.68 -0.28
C LEU A 83 -8.35 18.46 -1.12
N PHE A 84 -7.84 18.35 -2.35
CA PHE A 84 -8.12 17.20 -3.22
C PHE A 84 -7.63 15.89 -2.63
N MET A 85 -6.42 15.88 -2.05
CA MET A 85 -5.88 14.70 -1.38
C MET A 85 -6.76 14.28 -0.19
N SER A 86 -7.23 15.25 0.62
CA SER A 86 -8.15 14.99 1.71
C SER A 86 -9.47 14.38 1.22
N VAL A 87 -10.13 15.02 0.23
CA VAL A 87 -11.40 14.54 -0.34
C VAL A 87 -11.26 13.16 -0.98
N ALA A 88 -10.14 12.90 -1.67
CA ALA A 88 -9.85 11.60 -2.26
C ALA A 88 -9.77 10.49 -1.20
N VAL A 89 -9.08 10.74 -0.08
CA VAL A 89 -8.99 9.77 1.03
C VAL A 89 -10.36 9.55 1.67
N PHE A 90 -11.11 10.62 1.97
CA PHE A 90 -12.45 10.50 2.55
C PHE A 90 -13.41 9.71 1.65
N SER A 91 -13.42 10.01 0.35
CA SER A 91 -14.26 9.29 -0.61
C SER A 91 -13.85 7.81 -0.73
N ALA A 92 -12.55 7.49 -0.75
CA ALA A 92 -12.09 6.11 -0.76
C ALA A 92 -12.56 5.32 0.48
N ILE A 93 -12.51 5.94 1.67
CA ILE A 93 -13.00 5.33 2.92
C ILE A 93 -14.52 5.10 2.83
N LEU A 94 -15.28 6.10 2.38
CA LEU A 94 -16.73 5.98 2.25
C LEU A 94 -17.14 4.93 1.23
N ILE A 95 -16.45 4.85 0.09
CA ILE A 95 -16.70 3.85 -0.95
C ILE A 95 -16.38 2.45 -0.40
N THR A 96 -15.21 2.26 0.22
CA THR A 96 -14.81 0.96 0.78
C THR A 96 -15.76 0.52 1.90
N CYS A 97 -16.13 1.44 2.79
CA CYS A 97 -17.08 1.18 3.86
C CYS A 97 -18.50 0.91 3.32
N GLY A 98 -18.93 1.62 2.28
CA GLY A 98 -20.22 1.42 1.64
C GLY A 98 -20.32 0.11 0.85
N CYS A 99 -19.33 -0.17 0.00
CA CYS A 99 -19.33 -1.34 -0.89
C CYS A 99 -19.08 -2.64 -0.13
N CYS A 100 -18.26 -2.63 0.92
CA CYS A 100 -17.99 -3.82 1.74
C CYS A 100 -18.90 -3.88 2.96
N GLY A 101 -19.19 -2.76 3.61
CA GLY A 101 -19.94 -2.74 4.87
C GLY A 101 -21.40 -3.17 4.71
N ILE A 102 -22.09 -2.72 3.64
CA ILE A 102 -23.49 -3.08 3.41
C ILE A 102 -23.69 -4.60 3.20
N PRO A 103 -22.98 -5.27 2.26
CA PRO A 103 -23.13 -6.72 2.09
C PRO A 103 -22.60 -7.52 3.28
N CYS A 104 -21.52 -7.08 3.94
CA CYS A 104 -21.00 -7.75 5.13
C CYS A 104 -21.99 -7.70 6.30
N MET A 105 -22.60 -6.54 6.56
CA MET A 105 -23.62 -6.39 7.62
C MET A 105 -24.83 -7.29 7.34
N ARG A 106 -25.31 -7.34 6.09
CA ARG A 106 -26.40 -8.22 5.68
C ARG A 106 -26.05 -9.69 5.91
N ALA A 107 -24.86 -10.12 5.52
CA ALA A 107 -24.39 -11.50 5.70
C ALA A 107 -24.26 -11.88 7.18
N LEU A 108 -23.76 -10.97 8.03
CA LEU A 108 -23.63 -11.20 9.46
C LEU A 108 -25.00 -11.30 10.15
N ILE A 109 -25.93 -10.40 9.84
CA ILE A 109 -27.29 -10.43 10.39
C ILE A 109 -27.99 -11.74 10.03
N VAL A 110 -27.93 -12.17 8.77
CA VAL A 110 -28.53 -13.43 8.34
C VAL A 110 -27.88 -14.64 9.04
N LYS A 111 -26.56 -14.63 9.23
CA LYS A 111 -25.86 -15.68 9.99
C LYS A 111 -26.28 -15.72 11.47
N LEU A 112 -26.50 -14.55 12.10
CA LEU A 112 -26.96 -14.48 13.49
C LEU A 112 -28.40 -14.97 13.64
N ILE A 113 -29.29 -14.60 12.72
CA ILE A 113 -30.68 -15.08 12.69
C ILE A 113 -30.70 -16.60 12.52
N ASN A 114 -29.96 -17.15 11.56
CA ASN A 114 -29.90 -18.60 11.35
C ASN A 114 -29.38 -19.33 12.59
N ARG A 115 -28.33 -18.81 13.26
CA ARG A 115 -27.82 -19.39 14.52
C ARG A 115 -28.86 -19.37 15.64
N ALA A 116 -29.61 -18.28 15.78
CA ALA A 116 -30.66 -18.18 16.78
C ALA A 116 -31.79 -19.18 16.54
N ILE A 117 -32.27 -19.29 15.29
CA ILE A 117 -33.33 -20.24 14.92
C ILE A 117 -32.87 -21.69 15.13
N THR A 118 -31.65 -22.05 14.73
CA THR A 118 -31.14 -23.42 14.95
C THR A 118 -30.94 -23.73 16.43
N ALA A 119 -30.50 -22.76 17.23
CA ALA A 119 -30.34 -22.93 18.67
C ALA A 119 -31.69 -23.07 19.38
N GLU A 120 -32.74 -22.40 18.88
CA GLU A 120 -34.10 -22.55 19.38
C GLU A 120 -34.71 -23.89 18.95
N SER A 121 -34.50 -24.31 17.69
CA SER A 121 -34.91 -25.62 17.19
C SER A 121 -34.28 -26.78 17.96
N ASP A 122 -32.98 -26.69 18.28
CA ASP A 122 -32.26 -27.72 19.05
C ASP A 122 -32.80 -27.81 20.50
N LYS A 123 -33.02 -26.66 21.16
CA LYS A 123 -33.63 -26.61 22.49
C LYS A 123 -35.07 -27.14 22.49
N ASN A 124 -35.87 -26.78 21.50
CA ASN A 124 -37.24 -27.26 21.37
C ASN A 124 -37.26 -28.77 21.08
N LEU A 125 -36.34 -29.29 20.27
CA LEU A 125 -36.19 -30.72 20.03
C LEU A 125 -35.74 -31.48 21.29
N GLN A 126 -34.80 -30.94 22.06
CA GLN A 126 -34.39 -31.50 23.35
C GLN A 126 -35.53 -31.50 24.38
N MET A 127 -36.36 -30.46 24.40
CA MET A 127 -37.54 -30.38 25.27
C MET A 127 -38.64 -31.36 24.85
N LEU A 128 -38.85 -31.55 23.54
CA LEU A 128 -39.81 -32.53 23.01
C LEU A 128 -39.36 -33.98 23.22
N LEU A 129 -38.05 -34.26 23.19
CA LEU A 129 -37.53 -35.59 23.51
C LEU A 129 -37.56 -35.91 25.02
N PHE A 130 -37.78 -34.91 25.89
CA PHE A 130 -37.86 -35.09 27.35
C PHE A 130 -39.31 -35.13 27.88
N SER A 131 -40.30 -35.15 27.01
CA SER A 131 -41.71 -35.21 27.41
C SER A 131 -42.45 -36.10 26.40
N PRO A 132 -42.97 -37.30 26.71
CA PRO A 132 -42.98 -38.09 27.96
C PRO A 132 -42.69 -39.62 27.71
N GLU A 133 -41.60 -40.19 28.22
CA GLU A 133 -41.45 -41.67 28.33
C GLU A 133 -41.33 -42.15 29.80
N ASP A 134 -41.22 -41.18 30.70
CA ASP A 134 -41.08 -41.30 32.14
C ASP A 134 -42.43 -41.20 32.89
N GLU A 135 -43.56 -41.32 32.19
CA GLU A 135 -44.87 -41.62 32.78
C GLU A 135 -45.35 -43.06 32.50
N GLU A 136 -44.83 -43.73 31.46
CA GLU A 136 -45.19 -45.14 31.18
C GLU A 136 -44.29 -46.14 31.94
N THR A 137 -43.00 -45.86 32.08
CA THR A 137 -42.03 -46.78 32.72
C THR A 137 -42.26 -46.99 34.23
N ASN A 138 -42.74 -45.95 34.92
CA ASN A 138 -43.20 -45.94 36.32
C ASN A 138 -44.63 -46.47 36.50
N ALA A 139 -45.46 -46.53 35.45
CA ALA A 139 -46.74 -47.23 35.50
C ALA A 139 -46.55 -48.76 35.43
N TRP A 140 -45.70 -49.25 34.52
CA TRP A 140 -45.35 -50.68 34.45
C TRP A 140 -44.50 -51.13 35.64
N GLY A 141 -43.58 -50.29 36.14
CA GLY A 141 -42.76 -50.60 37.32
C GLY A 141 -43.55 -50.83 38.61
N ASN A 142 -44.72 -50.18 38.77
CA ASN A 142 -45.60 -50.38 39.95
C ASN A 142 -46.56 -51.55 39.81
N VAL A 143 -46.80 -52.07 38.59
CA VAL A 143 -47.66 -53.24 38.36
C VAL A 143 -46.88 -54.55 38.57
N TYR A 144 -45.56 -54.58 38.35
CA TYR A 144 -44.74 -55.79 38.54
C TYR A 144 -44.22 -55.99 39.98
N VAL A 145 -44.57 -55.11 40.94
CA VAL A 145 -44.09 -55.15 42.34
C VAL A 145 -45.25 -55.30 43.35
N GLY A 146 -46.48 -55.58 42.87
CA GLY A 146 -47.67 -55.83 43.71
C GLY A 146 -47.97 -57.32 43.91
#